data_AF-A0A1G7WSD9-F1
#
_entry.id   AF-A0A1G7WSD9-F1
#
_cell.length_a   1.000
_cell.length_b   1.000
_cell.length_c   1.000
_cell.angle_alpha   90.00
_cell.angle_beta   90.00
_cell.angle_gamma   90.00
#
_symmetry.space_group_name_H-M   'P 1'
#
loop_
_entity.id
_entity.type
_entity.pdbx_description
1 polymer ?
#
loop_
_entity_poly.entity_id
_entity_poly.type
_entity_poly.pdbx_seq_one_letter_code
_entity_poly.pdbx_strand_id
1 'polypeptide(L)'
;MAFYLESERPADGVVYWHLWDEGGCTVDAAFDHLLELVDHKGDRPSTVEGSAYALKKWYSFLQTEKTTDIDATDDTLLNFRKSLMSRSAPNRSDDEQAHKRSVNKDLRAIYKFYVWLQTQEHYSKGKRIIGTHGCQITSTLVQSQLPAIKRTPRSDYPKIFHDAGEHSRHRSSHVLDEGDRSALHEYFHAHCSEEIALRNCLIFDLAWEVGLRRASILSLTISDFDSARSTTAADFISVCPRRQKFGYSNRFPVPIHLAARIVRYIDGERAELIAATGSDAKEVFLSSADGGPLSGKGVTVDFYRAARSVGLPLRSGLHW
;
A
#
# COMPACT_ATOMS: atom_id res chain seq x y z
N MET A 1 -25.00 -10.53 -2.25
CA MET A 1 -24.38 -11.63 -1.51
C MET A 1 -22.86 -11.39 -1.47
N ALA A 2 -22.21 -11.61 -0.33
CA ALA A 2 -20.88 -11.12 0.01
C ALA A 2 -19.87 -12.25 0.23
N PHE A 3 -18.72 -12.18 -0.44
CA PHE A 3 -17.55 -12.98 -0.06
C PHE A 3 -16.82 -12.33 1.11
N TYR A 4 -16.21 -13.16 1.95
CA TYR A 4 -15.43 -12.74 3.11
C TYR A 4 -13.96 -13.01 2.86
N LEU A 5 -13.10 -12.06 3.25
CA LEU A 5 -11.67 -12.17 3.10
C LEU A 5 -11.04 -11.96 4.47
N GLU A 6 -10.24 -12.93 4.90
CA GLU A 6 -9.54 -12.92 6.17
C GLU A 6 -8.04 -13.08 5.94
N SER A 7 -7.23 -12.55 6.84
CA SER A 7 -5.78 -12.73 6.81
C SER A 7 -5.31 -13.33 8.12
N GLU A 8 -4.50 -14.38 8.03
CA GLU A 8 -3.89 -15.02 9.18
C GLU A 8 -2.39 -14.70 9.23
N ARG A 9 -1.87 -14.52 10.45
CA ARG A 9 -0.45 -14.27 10.70
C ARG A 9 0.07 -15.28 11.72
N PRO A 10 0.68 -16.39 11.27
CA PRO A 10 1.30 -17.35 12.15
C PRO A 10 2.54 -16.75 12.83
N ALA A 11 3.10 -17.49 13.79
CA ALA A 11 4.26 -17.06 14.57
C ALA A 11 5.53 -16.83 13.73
N ASP A 12 5.58 -17.36 12.50
CA ASP A 12 6.67 -17.17 11.53
C ASP A 12 6.63 -15.78 10.84
N GLY A 13 5.57 -15.01 11.05
CA GLY A 13 5.39 -13.67 10.49
C GLY A 13 4.93 -13.64 9.03
N VAL A 14 4.65 -14.79 8.42
CA VAL A 14 4.08 -14.88 7.07
C VAL A 14 2.59 -14.52 7.12
N VAL A 15 2.06 -13.89 6.06
CA VAL A 15 0.64 -13.49 6.01
C VAL A 15 -0.06 -14.32 4.95
N TYR A 16 -1.03 -15.12 5.38
CA TYR A 16 -1.88 -15.91 4.50
C TYR A 16 -3.25 -15.24 4.36
N TRP A 17 -3.89 -15.44 3.21
CA TRP A 17 -5.17 -14.81 2.89
C TRP A 17 -6.18 -15.87 2.47
N HIS A 18 -7.36 -15.83 3.09
CA HIS A 18 -8.42 -16.82 2.86
C HIS A 18 -9.68 -16.13 2.37
N LEU A 19 -10.23 -16.64 1.26
CA LEU A 19 -11.49 -16.21 0.67
C LEU A 19 -12.58 -17.26 0.90
N TRP A 20 -13.69 -16.85 1.54
CA TRP A 20 -14.84 -17.71 1.84
C TRP A 20 -16.11 -17.13 1.21
N ASP A 21 -17.03 -18.01 0.80
CA ASP A 21 -18.37 -17.61 0.37
C ASP A 21 -19.32 -17.40 1.57
N GLU A 22 -20.59 -17.08 1.30
CA GLU A 22 -21.60 -16.87 2.35
C GLU A 22 -21.97 -18.13 3.13
N GLY A 23 -21.72 -19.32 2.57
CA GLY A 23 -21.89 -20.59 3.25
C GLY A 23 -20.72 -20.93 4.18
N GLY A 24 -19.68 -20.10 4.23
CA GLY A 24 -18.43 -20.40 4.92
C GLY A 24 -17.56 -21.40 4.18
N CYS A 25 -17.85 -21.69 2.91
CA CYS A 25 -17.05 -22.59 2.10
C CYS A 25 -15.85 -21.84 1.50
N THR A 26 -14.69 -22.49 1.51
CA THR A 26 -13.47 -21.98 0.88
C THR A 26 -13.65 -21.87 -0.63
N VAL A 27 -13.15 -20.79 -1.21
CA VAL A 27 -12.98 -20.68 -2.66
C VAL A 27 -11.62 -21.29 -3.03
N ASP A 28 -11.59 -22.62 -3.21
CA ASP A 28 -10.35 -23.42 -3.28
C ASP A 28 -9.35 -22.87 -4.31
N ALA A 29 -9.79 -22.60 -5.53
CA ALA A 29 -8.92 -22.06 -6.57
C ALA A 29 -8.30 -20.69 -6.20
N ALA A 30 -9.04 -19.84 -5.49
CA ALA A 30 -8.52 -18.57 -5.01
C ALA A 30 -7.51 -18.76 -3.88
N PHE A 31 -7.79 -19.66 -2.95
CA PHE A 31 -6.93 -19.98 -1.81
C PHE A 31 -5.60 -20.56 -2.27
N ASP A 32 -5.63 -21.61 -3.11
CA ASP A 32 -4.44 -22.26 -3.64
C ASP A 32 -3.58 -21.31 -4.48
N HIS A 33 -4.21 -20.40 -5.24
CA HIS A 33 -3.46 -19.37 -5.96
C HIS A 33 -2.73 -18.43 -5.01
N LEU A 34 -3.37 -18.00 -3.91
CA LEU A 34 -2.75 -17.11 -2.94
C LEU A 34 -1.61 -17.82 -2.19
N LEU A 35 -1.76 -19.11 -1.88
CA LEU A 35 -0.67 -19.94 -1.35
C LEU A 35 0.51 -20.01 -2.32
N GLU A 36 0.27 -20.27 -3.61
CA GLU A 36 1.31 -20.26 -4.64
C GLU A 36 2.09 -18.95 -4.68
N LEU A 37 1.42 -17.80 -4.51
CA LEU A 37 2.08 -16.50 -4.48
C LEU A 37 3.00 -16.36 -3.24
N VAL A 38 2.59 -16.89 -2.09
CA VAL A 38 3.35 -16.82 -0.84
C VAL A 38 4.50 -17.83 -0.85
N ASP A 39 4.20 -19.11 -1.02
CA ASP A 39 5.13 -20.21 -0.74
C ASP A 39 6.10 -20.47 -1.90
N HIS A 40 5.61 -20.40 -3.14
CA HIS A 40 6.39 -20.75 -4.31
C HIS A 40 7.04 -19.54 -4.98
N LYS A 41 6.32 -18.41 -5.05
CA LYS A 41 6.85 -17.19 -5.67
C LYS A 41 7.54 -16.24 -4.70
N GLY A 42 7.31 -16.39 -3.39
CA GLY A 42 7.87 -15.48 -2.39
C GLY A 42 7.43 -14.03 -2.59
N ASP A 43 6.22 -13.81 -3.12
CA ASP A 43 5.72 -12.47 -3.38
C ASP A 43 5.55 -11.68 -2.07
N ARG A 44 5.82 -10.38 -2.12
CA ARG A 44 5.72 -9.51 -0.94
C ARG A 44 4.28 -9.51 -0.39
N PRO A 45 4.08 -9.42 0.94
CA PRO A 45 2.74 -9.42 1.54
C PRO A 45 1.76 -8.42 0.92
N SER A 46 2.23 -7.20 0.60
CA SER A 46 1.40 -6.18 -0.07
C SER A 46 0.96 -6.54 -1.50
N THR A 47 1.76 -7.35 -2.21
CA THR A 47 1.39 -7.87 -3.53
C THR A 47 0.31 -8.94 -3.39
N VAL A 48 0.49 -9.87 -2.45
CA VAL A 48 -0.47 -10.95 -2.16
C VAL A 48 -1.80 -10.37 -1.68
N GLU A 49 -1.76 -9.39 -0.76
CA GLU A 49 -2.94 -8.64 -0.30
C GLU A 49 -3.68 -7.99 -1.49
N GLY A 50 -2.95 -7.34 -2.40
CA GLY A 50 -3.52 -6.76 -3.62
C GLY A 50 -4.24 -7.80 -4.48
N SER A 51 -3.65 -8.98 -4.67
CA SER A 51 -4.26 -10.11 -5.38
C SER A 51 -5.50 -10.64 -4.64
N ALA A 52 -5.44 -10.79 -3.33
CA ALA A 52 -6.55 -11.29 -2.52
C ALA A 52 -7.79 -10.40 -2.61
N TYR A 53 -7.61 -9.07 -2.51
CA TYR A 53 -8.71 -8.12 -2.71
C TYR A 53 -9.23 -8.11 -4.15
N ALA A 54 -8.37 -8.29 -5.16
CA ALA A 54 -8.80 -8.39 -6.55
C ALA A 54 -9.67 -9.64 -6.77
N LEU A 55 -9.25 -10.80 -6.25
CA LEU A 55 -10.00 -12.05 -6.33
C LEU A 55 -11.34 -11.95 -5.58
N LYS A 56 -11.36 -11.37 -4.38
CA LYS A 56 -12.62 -11.11 -3.65
C LYS A 56 -13.63 -10.36 -4.52
N LYS A 57 -13.20 -9.26 -5.16
CA LYS A 57 -14.07 -8.46 -6.05
C LYS A 57 -14.53 -9.27 -7.25
N TRP A 58 -13.64 -10.08 -7.82
CA TRP A 58 -13.90 -10.91 -8.99
C TRP A 58 -14.94 -11.99 -8.70
N TYR A 59 -14.76 -12.80 -7.66
CA TYR A 59 -15.71 -13.85 -7.29
C TYR A 59 -17.08 -13.28 -6.90
N SER A 60 -17.11 -12.13 -6.20
CA SER A 60 -18.37 -11.42 -5.94
C SER A 60 -19.09 -11.01 -7.21
N PHE A 61 -18.33 -10.61 -8.24
CA PHE A 61 -18.89 -10.25 -9.54
C PHE A 61 -19.36 -11.48 -10.32
N LEU A 62 -18.56 -12.54 -10.39
CA LEU A 62 -18.92 -13.80 -11.05
C LEU A 62 -20.23 -14.37 -10.51
N GLN A 63 -20.41 -14.35 -9.19
CA GLN A 63 -21.65 -14.77 -8.55
C GLN A 63 -22.85 -13.91 -8.98
N THR A 64 -22.66 -12.59 -9.08
CA THR A 64 -23.71 -11.66 -9.53
C THR A 64 -24.11 -11.94 -10.99
N GLU A 65 -23.13 -12.23 -11.84
CA GLU A 65 -23.32 -12.60 -13.24
C GLU A 65 -23.73 -14.08 -13.44
N LYS A 66 -23.85 -14.86 -12.36
CA LYS A 66 -24.16 -16.30 -12.38
C LYS A 66 -23.24 -17.10 -13.30
N THR A 67 -21.95 -16.75 -13.32
CA THR A 67 -20.90 -17.48 -14.03
C THR A 67 -19.87 -18.03 -13.05
N THR A 68 -19.09 -19.01 -13.50
CA THR A 68 -17.95 -19.53 -12.75
C THR A 68 -16.66 -18.89 -13.24
N ASP A 69 -15.58 -19.09 -12.49
CA ASP A 69 -14.24 -18.68 -12.89
C ASP A 69 -13.78 -19.41 -14.16
N ILE A 70 -14.06 -20.70 -14.29
CA ILE A 70 -13.67 -21.53 -15.46
C ILE A 70 -14.49 -21.27 -16.73
N ASP A 71 -15.65 -20.60 -16.61
CA ASP A 71 -16.53 -20.21 -17.72
C ASP A 71 -16.40 -18.72 -18.08
N ALA A 72 -15.52 -17.99 -17.38
CA ALA A 72 -15.33 -16.58 -17.62
C ALA A 72 -14.65 -16.33 -18.97
N THR A 73 -15.14 -15.31 -19.67
CA THR A 73 -14.66 -14.92 -20.99
C THR A 73 -14.08 -13.51 -20.98
N ASP A 74 -13.53 -13.11 -22.12
CA ASP A 74 -13.19 -11.72 -22.42
C ASP A 74 -14.33 -10.73 -22.13
N ASP A 75 -15.59 -11.12 -22.39
CA ASP A 75 -16.76 -10.27 -22.12
C ASP A 75 -17.06 -10.19 -20.61
N THR A 76 -16.85 -11.27 -19.87
CA THR A 76 -16.95 -11.28 -18.40
C THR A 76 -15.95 -10.28 -17.79
N LEU A 77 -14.70 -10.26 -18.27
CA LEU A 77 -13.69 -9.29 -17.83
C LEU A 77 -14.06 -7.84 -18.18
N LEU A 78 -14.63 -7.61 -19.37
CA LEU A 78 -15.11 -6.29 -19.78
C LEU A 78 -16.27 -5.81 -18.91
N ASN A 79 -17.22 -6.68 -18.59
CA ASN A 79 -18.36 -6.36 -17.74
C ASN A 79 -17.91 -6.10 -16.29
N PHE A 80 -16.94 -6.86 -15.78
CA PHE A 80 -16.33 -6.59 -14.48
C PHE A 80 -15.63 -5.23 -14.44
N ARG A 81 -14.87 -4.89 -15.47
CA ARG A 81 -14.24 -3.57 -15.58
C ARG A 81 -15.29 -2.45 -15.53
N LYS A 82 -16.40 -2.60 -16.27
CA LYS A 82 -17.50 -1.63 -16.27
C LYS A 82 -18.16 -1.55 -14.89
N SER A 83 -18.40 -2.68 -14.24
CA SER A 83 -19.03 -2.73 -12.92
C SER A 83 -18.17 -2.01 -11.87
N LEU A 84 -16.85 -2.22 -11.87
CA LEU A 84 -15.93 -1.50 -10.99
C LEU A 84 -15.91 0.03 -11.22
N MET A 85 -16.09 0.49 -12.46
CA MET A 85 -16.20 1.92 -12.77
C MET A 85 -17.52 2.53 -12.30
N SER A 86 -18.61 1.74 -12.33
CA SER A 86 -19.95 2.19 -11.93
C SER A 86 -20.17 2.25 -10.42
N ARG A 87 -19.31 1.59 -9.63
CA ARG A 87 -19.42 1.60 -8.17
C ARG A 87 -19.18 3.00 -7.62
N SER A 88 -20.24 3.58 -7.05
CA SER A 88 -20.11 4.78 -6.21
C SER A 88 -19.51 4.37 -4.87
N ALA A 89 -18.42 5.02 -4.48
CA ALA A 89 -17.81 4.85 -3.16
C ALA A 89 -17.82 6.22 -2.45
N PRO A 90 -18.13 6.29 -1.15
CA PRO A 90 -18.16 7.55 -0.41
C PRO A 90 -16.81 8.28 -0.38
N ASN A 91 -15.71 7.58 -0.66
CA ASN A 91 -14.35 8.12 -0.76
C ASN A 91 -13.82 8.09 -2.21
N ARG A 92 -14.70 8.06 -3.22
CA ARG A 92 -14.27 8.11 -4.62
C ARG A 92 -13.53 9.42 -4.85
N SER A 93 -12.25 9.31 -5.20
CA SER A 93 -11.48 10.45 -5.68
C SER A 93 -12.05 10.87 -7.03
N ASP A 94 -12.18 12.19 -7.25
CA ASP A 94 -12.60 12.76 -8.55
C ASP A 94 -11.59 12.48 -9.68
N ASP A 95 -10.43 11.90 -9.37
CA ASP A 95 -9.45 11.46 -10.35
C ASP A 95 -9.88 10.12 -11.00
N GLU A 96 -10.64 10.24 -12.09
CA GLU A 96 -11.04 9.10 -12.93
C GLU A 96 -9.85 8.27 -13.40
N GLN A 97 -8.70 8.91 -13.66
CA GLN A 97 -7.49 8.21 -14.13
C GLN A 97 -6.85 7.38 -13.01
N ALA A 98 -6.83 7.88 -11.77
CA ALA A 98 -6.43 7.07 -10.62
C ALA A 98 -7.36 5.87 -10.42
N HIS A 99 -8.66 6.05 -10.62
CA HIS A 99 -9.62 4.94 -10.54
C HIS A 99 -9.34 3.90 -11.63
N LYS A 100 -9.17 4.31 -12.90
CA LYS A 100 -8.76 3.43 -14.01
C LYS A 100 -7.49 2.65 -13.68
N ARG A 101 -6.47 3.29 -13.08
CA ARG A 101 -5.23 2.60 -12.64
C ARG A 101 -5.49 1.55 -11.56
N SER A 102 -6.39 1.83 -10.62
CA SER A 102 -6.77 0.85 -9.59
C SER A 102 -7.49 -0.35 -10.21
N VAL A 103 -8.44 -0.11 -11.12
CA VAL A 103 -9.14 -1.17 -11.86
C VAL A 103 -8.16 -1.99 -12.71
N ASN A 104 -7.18 -1.35 -13.35
CA ASN A 104 -6.13 -2.07 -14.09
C ASN A 104 -5.30 -2.98 -13.20
N LYS A 105 -5.02 -2.60 -11.95
CA LYS A 105 -4.32 -3.48 -10.99
C LYS A 105 -5.14 -4.73 -10.69
N ASP A 106 -6.44 -4.57 -10.42
CA ASP A 106 -7.35 -5.69 -10.16
C ASP A 106 -7.40 -6.63 -11.38
N LEU A 107 -7.59 -6.09 -12.59
CA LEU A 107 -7.62 -6.89 -13.82
C LEU A 107 -6.31 -7.65 -14.05
N ARG A 108 -5.15 -7.02 -13.83
CA ARG A 108 -3.85 -7.70 -13.98
C ARG A 108 -3.68 -8.86 -13.02
N ALA A 109 -4.16 -8.73 -11.78
CA ALA A 109 -4.15 -9.83 -10.82
C ALA A 109 -5.03 -10.99 -11.31
N ILE A 110 -6.23 -10.69 -11.82
CA ILE A 110 -7.16 -11.69 -12.38
C ILE A 110 -6.56 -12.39 -13.60
N TYR A 111 -5.92 -11.67 -14.52
CA TYR A 111 -5.20 -12.28 -15.64
C TYR A 111 -4.10 -13.24 -15.18
N LYS A 112 -3.31 -12.87 -14.16
CA LYS A 112 -2.28 -13.76 -13.59
C LYS A 112 -2.88 -14.98 -12.89
N PHE A 113 -4.01 -14.80 -12.20
CA PHE A 113 -4.79 -15.90 -11.65
C PHE A 113 -5.20 -16.87 -12.76
N TYR A 114 -5.72 -16.38 -13.89
CA TYR A 114 -6.10 -17.25 -15.01
C TYR A 114 -4.93 -17.99 -15.66
N VAL A 115 -3.76 -17.35 -15.74
CA VAL A 115 -2.53 -18.04 -16.19
C VAL A 115 -2.22 -19.22 -15.28
N TRP A 116 -2.27 -19.01 -13.96
CA TRP A 116 -2.07 -20.08 -12.98
C TRP A 116 -3.19 -21.13 -13.03
N LEU A 117 -4.45 -20.71 -13.13
CA LEU A 117 -5.61 -21.62 -13.16
C LEU A 117 -5.52 -22.59 -14.34
N GLN A 118 -5.02 -22.12 -15.49
CA GLN A 118 -4.78 -22.96 -16.65
C GLN A 118 -3.66 -23.99 -16.45
N THR A 119 -2.68 -23.75 -15.58
CA THR A 119 -1.63 -24.74 -15.28
C THR A 119 -2.10 -25.82 -14.30
N GLN A 120 -3.23 -25.61 -13.62
CA GLN A 120 -3.80 -26.58 -12.69
C GLN A 120 -4.82 -27.47 -13.40
N GLU A 121 -4.48 -28.73 -13.65
CA GLU A 121 -5.34 -29.67 -14.38
C GLU A 121 -6.69 -29.91 -13.68
N HIS A 122 -6.69 -30.05 -12.36
CA HIS A 122 -7.88 -30.30 -11.55
C HIS A 122 -8.89 -29.13 -11.57
N TYR A 123 -8.42 -27.89 -11.69
CA TYR A 123 -9.29 -26.72 -11.87
C TYR A 123 -9.68 -26.47 -13.32
N SER A 124 -8.71 -26.51 -14.24
CA SER A 124 -8.93 -26.17 -15.64
C SER A 124 -9.84 -27.17 -16.36
N LYS A 125 -9.93 -28.42 -15.90
CA LYS A 125 -10.77 -29.48 -16.50
C LYS A 125 -10.54 -29.63 -18.01
N GLY A 126 -9.29 -29.44 -18.45
CA GLY A 126 -8.90 -29.50 -19.86
C GLY A 126 -9.38 -28.33 -20.72
N LYS A 127 -10.00 -27.29 -20.14
CA LYS A 127 -10.42 -26.09 -20.88
C LYS A 127 -9.22 -25.21 -21.22
N ARG A 128 -9.28 -24.62 -22.42
CA ARG A 128 -8.37 -23.54 -22.85
C ARG A 128 -8.86 -22.22 -22.28
N ILE A 129 -8.50 -21.94 -21.02
CA ILE A 129 -9.03 -20.77 -20.30
C ILE A 129 -8.40 -19.48 -20.83
N ILE A 130 -7.07 -19.42 -20.99
CA ILE A 130 -6.35 -18.19 -21.35
C ILE A 130 -5.27 -18.43 -22.40
N GLY A 131 -5.18 -17.55 -23.41
CA GLY A 131 -4.18 -17.65 -24.48
C GLY A 131 -4.53 -16.78 -25.68
N THR A 132 -3.78 -16.90 -26.78
CA THR A 132 -3.96 -15.99 -27.93
C THR A 132 -5.02 -16.44 -28.93
N HIS A 133 -5.33 -17.74 -28.99
CA HIS A 133 -6.23 -18.30 -30.00
C HIS A 133 -7.09 -19.39 -29.37
N GLY A 134 -8.40 -19.36 -29.62
CA GLY A 134 -9.34 -20.41 -29.19
C GLY A 134 -9.41 -20.61 -27.68
N CYS A 135 -9.08 -19.58 -26.89
CA CYS A 135 -9.20 -19.57 -25.44
C CYS A 135 -10.35 -18.65 -25.02
N GLN A 136 -10.93 -18.88 -23.84
CA GLN A 136 -12.03 -18.07 -23.30
C GLN A 136 -11.62 -16.62 -23.02
N ILE A 137 -10.38 -16.45 -22.54
CA ILE A 137 -9.76 -15.16 -22.24
C ILE A 137 -8.56 -14.97 -23.17
N THR A 138 -8.56 -13.85 -23.89
CA THR A 138 -7.48 -13.53 -24.83
C THR A 138 -6.31 -12.90 -24.08
N SER A 139 -5.11 -13.47 -24.19
CA SER A 139 -3.88 -12.92 -23.61
C SER A 139 -2.62 -13.56 -24.19
N THR A 140 -1.53 -12.78 -24.30
CA THR A 140 -0.18 -13.28 -24.62
C THR A 140 0.62 -13.77 -23.41
N LEU A 141 0.08 -13.69 -22.18
CA LEU A 141 0.81 -14.03 -20.95
C LEU A 141 1.34 -15.47 -20.91
N VAL A 142 0.61 -16.40 -21.51
CA VAL A 142 0.94 -17.85 -21.52
C VAL A 142 2.08 -18.18 -22.48
N GLN A 143 2.36 -17.33 -23.47
CA GLN A 143 3.32 -17.60 -24.55
C GLN A 143 4.77 -17.22 -24.22
N SER A 144 5.14 -17.13 -22.93
CA SER A 144 6.51 -16.77 -22.51
C SER A 144 7.62 -17.73 -22.98
N GLN A 145 7.27 -18.82 -23.68
CA GLN A 145 8.20 -19.82 -24.20
C GLN A 145 8.40 -19.78 -25.73
N LEU A 146 7.71 -18.89 -26.49
CA LEU A 146 7.86 -18.79 -27.95
C LEU A 146 8.61 -17.50 -28.36
N PRO A 147 9.73 -17.58 -29.13
CA PRO A 147 10.63 -16.43 -29.36
C PRO A 147 10.11 -15.28 -30.25
N ALA A 148 8.87 -15.30 -30.76
CA ALA A 148 8.50 -14.46 -31.91
C ALA A 148 7.50 -13.32 -31.63
N ILE A 149 6.85 -13.25 -30.46
CA ILE A 149 5.79 -12.26 -30.21
C ILE A 149 6.30 -11.16 -29.27
N LYS A 150 6.37 -9.93 -29.78
CA LYS A 150 6.71 -8.74 -29.00
C LYS A 150 5.60 -8.47 -27.99
N ARG A 151 5.80 -8.92 -26.75
CA ARG A 151 4.84 -8.71 -25.66
C ARG A 151 4.71 -7.22 -25.34
N THR A 152 3.48 -6.77 -25.23
CA THR A 152 3.16 -5.42 -24.76
C THR A 152 2.11 -5.54 -23.67
N PRO A 153 2.00 -4.56 -22.75
CA PRO A 153 0.90 -4.52 -21.79
C PRO A 153 -0.49 -4.62 -22.45
N ARG A 154 -0.59 -4.16 -23.70
CA ARG A 154 -1.81 -4.22 -24.51
C ARG A 154 -2.16 -5.63 -24.99
N SER A 155 -1.18 -6.47 -25.28
CA SER A 155 -1.40 -7.87 -25.68
C SER A 155 -1.48 -8.81 -24.47
N ASP A 156 -0.74 -8.50 -23.40
CA ASP A 156 -0.74 -9.28 -22.16
C ASP A 156 -2.06 -9.10 -21.39
N TYR A 157 -2.62 -7.89 -21.40
CA TYR A 157 -3.85 -7.55 -20.68
C TYR A 157 -4.85 -6.80 -21.58
N PRO A 158 -5.46 -7.44 -22.61
CA PRO A 158 -6.24 -6.74 -23.63
C PRO A 158 -7.45 -5.96 -23.12
N LYS A 159 -8.03 -6.35 -21.96
CA LYS A 159 -9.25 -5.70 -21.44
C LYS A 159 -9.00 -4.60 -20.42
N ILE A 160 -7.76 -4.16 -20.18
CA ILE A 160 -7.48 -3.02 -19.28
C ILE A 160 -7.80 -1.66 -19.93
N PHE A 161 -7.77 -0.58 -19.15
CA PHE A 161 -7.75 0.79 -19.69
C PHE A 161 -6.33 1.14 -20.15
N HIS A 162 -6.15 1.42 -21.44
CA HIS A 162 -4.84 1.82 -21.98
C HIS A 162 -4.56 3.32 -21.82
N ASP A 163 -5.61 4.11 -21.61
CA ASP A 163 -5.61 5.57 -21.43
C ASP A 163 -5.58 5.98 -19.94
N ALA A 164 -5.25 5.07 -19.02
CA ALA A 164 -5.29 5.27 -17.56
C ALA A 164 -4.24 6.27 -17.00
N GLY A 165 -3.48 6.94 -17.87
CA GLY A 165 -2.37 7.82 -17.47
C GLY A 165 -1.29 7.08 -16.67
N GLU A 166 -0.93 5.85 -17.03
CA GLU A 166 0.08 5.05 -16.29
C GLU A 166 1.47 5.70 -16.29
N HIS A 167 1.74 6.58 -17.26
CA HIS A 167 2.95 7.39 -17.37
C HIS A 167 2.81 8.77 -16.71
N SER A 168 1.66 9.09 -16.11
CA SER A 168 1.43 10.36 -15.44
C SER A 168 2.32 10.43 -14.19
N ARG A 169 3.45 11.11 -14.33
CA ARG A 169 4.27 11.55 -13.20
C ARG A 169 3.40 12.47 -12.35
N HIS A 170 3.19 12.07 -11.11
CA HIS A 170 2.45 12.74 -10.05
C HIS A 170 2.14 14.23 -10.33
N ARG A 171 0.88 14.55 -10.68
CA ARG A 171 0.39 15.91 -10.46
C ARG A 171 0.01 15.97 -8.99
N SER A 172 0.92 16.41 -8.13
CA SER A 172 0.51 16.97 -6.84
C SER A 172 -0.41 18.14 -7.19
N SER A 173 -1.70 18.04 -6.85
CA SER A 173 -2.63 19.14 -7.11
C SER A 173 -2.26 20.38 -6.30
N HIS A 174 -1.58 20.17 -5.18
CA HIS A 174 -1.10 21.20 -4.26
C HIS A 174 0.31 20.87 -3.78
N VAL A 175 1.24 21.79 -4.02
CA VAL A 175 2.57 21.77 -3.41
C VAL A 175 2.41 22.58 -2.13
N LEU A 176 2.69 21.92 -1.01
CA LEU A 176 2.58 22.55 0.30
C LEU A 176 3.58 23.71 0.39
N ASP A 177 3.19 24.80 1.04
CA ASP A 177 4.04 25.95 1.35
C ASP A 177 4.28 26.12 2.86
N GLU A 178 5.04 27.15 3.26
CA GLU A 178 5.34 27.42 4.67
C GLU A 178 4.08 27.82 5.47
N GLY A 179 3.07 28.40 4.81
CA GLY A 179 1.78 28.69 5.42
C GLY A 179 1.03 27.40 5.77
N ASP A 180 1.05 26.41 4.88
CA ASP A 180 0.46 25.10 5.14
C ASP A 180 1.16 24.36 6.29
N ARG A 181 2.50 24.42 6.33
CA ARG A 181 3.30 23.88 7.43
C ARG A 181 2.91 24.52 8.75
N SER A 182 2.83 25.85 8.78
CA SER A 182 2.45 26.61 9.98
C SER A 182 1.04 26.24 10.45
N ALA A 183 0.07 26.19 9.54
CA ALA A 183 -1.31 25.83 9.85
C ALA A 183 -1.43 24.40 10.42
N LEU A 184 -0.67 23.44 9.88
CA LEU A 184 -0.64 22.08 10.41
C LEU A 184 -0.01 22.00 11.80
N HIS A 185 1.07 22.73 12.05
CA HIS A 185 1.68 22.79 13.38
C HIS A 185 0.72 23.41 14.40
N GLU A 186 0.10 24.55 14.07
CA GLU A 186 -0.91 25.19 14.92
C GLU A 186 -2.08 24.25 15.21
N TYR A 187 -2.57 23.52 14.20
CA TYR A 187 -3.63 22.53 14.38
C TYR A 187 -3.23 21.46 15.39
N PHE A 188 -2.03 20.90 15.29
CA PHE A 188 -1.57 19.86 16.22
C PHE A 188 -1.48 20.38 17.65
N HIS A 189 -0.86 21.55 17.87
CA HIS A 189 -0.77 22.12 19.22
C HIS A 189 -2.14 22.51 19.81
N ALA A 190 -3.11 22.90 18.97
CA ALA A 190 -4.45 23.25 19.44
C ALA A 190 -5.36 22.04 19.76
N HIS A 191 -5.12 20.88 19.14
CA HIS A 191 -6.07 19.75 19.18
C HIS A 191 -5.49 18.44 19.71
N CYS A 192 -4.19 18.38 20.00
CA CYS A 192 -3.52 17.20 20.55
C CYS A 192 -2.89 17.52 21.91
N SER A 193 -2.57 16.48 22.68
CA SER A 193 -1.69 16.66 23.84
C SER A 193 -0.31 17.13 23.37
N GLU A 194 0.44 17.80 24.24
CA GLU A 194 1.76 18.36 23.90
C GLU A 194 2.71 17.31 23.32
N GLU A 195 2.79 16.13 23.93
CA GLU A 195 3.56 14.98 23.44
C GLU A 195 3.17 14.57 22.01
N ILE A 196 1.87 14.45 21.73
CA ILE A 196 1.36 14.06 20.41
C ILE A 196 1.60 15.18 19.40
N ALA A 197 1.44 16.44 19.79
CA ALA A 197 1.66 17.60 18.94
C ALA A 197 3.12 17.67 18.50
N LEU A 198 4.06 17.62 19.45
CA LEU A 198 5.50 17.62 19.17
C LEU A 198 5.89 16.44 18.28
N ARG A 199 5.40 15.23 18.59
CA ARG A 199 5.63 14.03 17.79
C ARG A 199 5.18 14.24 16.33
N ASN A 200 3.96 14.73 16.13
CA ASN A 200 3.40 14.92 14.80
C ASN A 200 4.10 16.05 14.04
N CYS A 201 4.46 17.16 14.69
CA CYS A 201 5.26 18.22 14.07
C CYS A 201 6.63 17.70 13.58
N LEU A 202 7.32 16.88 14.39
CA LEU A 202 8.61 16.29 13.98
C LEU A 202 8.47 15.29 12.81
N ILE A 203 7.39 14.50 12.78
CA ILE A 203 7.08 13.63 11.64
C ILE A 203 6.84 14.48 10.38
N PHE A 204 6.10 15.58 10.50
CA PHE A 204 5.87 16.51 9.38
C PHE A 204 7.18 17.11 8.89
N ASP A 205 8.01 17.62 9.80
CA ASP A 205 9.26 18.30 9.48
C ASP A 205 10.28 17.37 8.81
N LEU A 206 10.38 16.10 9.23
CA LEU A 206 11.21 15.09 8.55
C LEU A 206 10.74 14.82 7.12
N ALA A 207 9.43 14.85 6.90
CA ALA A 207 8.87 14.63 5.59
C ALA A 207 9.02 15.88 4.70
N TRP A 208 8.91 17.08 5.29
CA TRP A 208 9.05 18.38 4.65
C TRP A 208 10.49 18.71 4.27
N GLU A 209 11.41 18.70 5.23
CA GLU A 209 12.79 19.15 5.04
C GLU A 209 13.69 18.10 4.40
N VAL A 210 13.44 16.81 4.66
CA VAL A 210 14.30 15.70 4.20
C VAL A 210 13.66 14.90 3.06
N GLY A 211 12.34 15.01 2.87
CA GLY A 211 11.62 14.23 1.85
C GLY A 211 11.45 12.75 2.22
N LEU A 212 11.58 12.41 3.51
CA LEU A 212 11.37 11.04 3.96
C LEU A 212 9.90 10.64 3.82
N ARG A 213 9.66 9.40 3.37
CA ARG A 213 8.31 8.82 3.31
C ARG A 213 7.89 8.38 4.70
N ARG A 214 6.59 8.40 5.00
CA ARG A 214 6.03 7.95 6.31
C ARG A 214 6.67 6.64 6.80
N ALA A 215 6.70 5.60 5.97
CA ALA A 215 7.23 4.30 6.36
C ALA A 215 8.72 4.33 6.78
N SER A 216 9.50 5.23 6.18
CA SER A 216 10.90 5.44 6.53
C SER A 216 11.03 6.21 7.84
N ILE A 217 10.25 7.30 8.00
CA ILE A 217 10.20 8.10 9.24
C ILE A 217 9.85 7.22 10.45
N LEU A 218 8.79 6.41 10.34
CA LEU A 218 8.35 5.54 11.43
C LEU A 218 9.27 4.33 11.68
N SER A 219 10.30 4.14 10.85
CA SER A 219 11.32 3.10 11.06
C SER A 219 12.63 3.63 11.64
N LEU A 220 12.71 4.94 11.86
CA LEU A 220 13.87 5.57 12.49
C LEU A 220 13.97 5.14 13.95
N THR A 221 15.18 4.85 14.37
CA THR A 221 15.52 4.43 15.73
C THR A 221 16.31 5.50 16.45
N ILE A 222 16.31 5.45 17.78
CA ILE A 222 17.06 6.40 18.61
C ILE A 222 18.55 6.46 18.23
N SER A 223 19.15 5.32 17.86
CA SER A 223 20.55 5.23 17.46
C SER A 223 20.87 5.93 16.14
N ASP A 224 19.87 6.15 15.28
CA ASP A 224 20.07 6.91 14.04
C ASP A 224 20.44 8.37 14.33
N PHE A 225 20.15 8.87 15.54
CA PHE A 225 20.39 10.25 15.95
C PHE A 225 21.57 10.41 16.91
N ASP A 226 22.33 9.35 17.21
CA ASP A 226 23.47 9.43 18.14
C ASP A 226 24.52 10.46 17.70
N SER A 227 24.74 10.58 16.38
CA SER A 227 25.69 11.57 15.84
C SER A 227 25.28 13.02 16.09
N ALA A 228 23.99 13.31 16.24
CA ALA A 228 23.52 14.67 16.58
C ALA A 228 23.79 15.05 18.05
N ARG A 229 24.18 14.08 18.89
CA ARG A 229 24.63 14.32 20.27
C ARG A 229 26.10 14.74 20.34
N SER A 230 26.84 14.64 19.24
CA SER A 230 28.24 15.07 19.17
C SER A 230 28.37 16.59 19.22
N THR A 231 29.45 17.10 19.81
CA THR A 231 29.78 18.54 19.86
C THR A 231 30.44 19.07 18.58
N THR A 232 30.56 18.23 17.54
CA THR A 232 31.16 18.64 16.26
C THR A 232 30.21 19.54 15.49
N ALA A 233 30.71 20.68 14.99
CA ALA A 233 29.97 21.55 14.09
C ALA A 233 29.71 20.82 12.76
N ALA A 234 28.49 20.32 12.57
CA ALA A 234 28.03 19.73 11.33
C ALA A 234 26.66 20.31 10.97
N ASP A 235 26.46 20.65 9.69
CA ASP A 235 25.18 21.20 9.21
C ASP A 235 24.08 20.11 9.13
N PHE A 236 24.49 18.84 9.00
CA PHE A 236 23.60 17.69 8.85
C PHE A 236 24.17 16.44 9.52
N ILE A 237 23.29 15.52 9.91
CA ILE A 237 23.65 14.12 10.22
C ILE A 237 23.17 13.18 9.11
N SER A 238 23.85 12.04 8.95
CA SER A 238 23.48 11.03 7.96
C SER A 238 22.67 9.91 8.61
N VAL A 239 21.40 9.77 8.24
CA VAL A 239 20.46 8.79 8.78
C VAL A 239 20.13 7.73 7.71
N CYS A 240 20.03 6.46 8.09
CA CYS A 240 19.64 5.36 7.20
C CYS A 240 18.38 4.65 7.74
N PRO A 241 17.17 5.03 7.28
CA PRO A 241 15.95 4.38 7.75
C PRO A 241 15.96 2.88 7.47
N ARG A 242 15.56 2.07 8.45
CA ARG A 242 15.51 0.59 8.32
C ARG A 242 14.50 0.13 7.28
N ARG A 243 13.41 0.87 7.09
CA ARG A 243 12.37 0.56 6.09
C ARG A 243 12.39 1.59 4.98
N GLN A 244 12.78 1.14 3.80
CA GLN A 244 12.73 1.96 2.58
C GLN A 244 12.01 1.23 1.47
N LYS A 245 11.49 2.01 0.51
CA LYS A 245 10.82 1.45 -0.66
C LYS A 245 11.78 0.48 -1.36
N PHE A 246 11.26 -0.67 -1.78
CA PHE A 246 12.04 -1.71 -2.46
C PHE A 246 13.22 -2.29 -1.67
N GLY A 247 13.35 -2.01 -0.36
CA GLY A 247 14.48 -2.49 0.45
C GLY A 247 15.77 -1.71 0.23
N TYR A 248 15.69 -0.46 -0.24
CA TYR A 248 16.88 0.40 -0.35
C TYR A 248 17.54 0.66 1.00
N SER A 249 18.82 1.01 0.95
CA SER A 249 19.68 1.38 2.08
C SER A 249 20.24 2.80 1.91
N ASN A 250 19.43 3.70 1.33
CA ASN A 250 19.85 5.06 1.08
C ASN A 250 20.02 5.82 2.39
N ARG A 251 21.03 6.68 2.43
CA ARG A 251 21.29 7.61 3.52
C ARG A 251 20.71 8.98 3.19
N PHE A 252 20.14 9.63 4.19
CA PHE A 252 19.50 10.93 4.06
C PHE A 252 20.20 11.96 4.96
N PRO A 253 20.51 13.16 4.44
CA PRO A 253 21.05 14.25 5.25
C PRO A 253 19.92 14.91 6.05
N VAL A 254 19.90 14.71 7.37
CA VAL A 254 18.95 15.39 8.26
C VAL A 254 19.60 16.66 8.80
N PRO A 255 19.01 17.86 8.60
CA PRO A 255 19.55 19.10 9.13
C PRO A 255 19.78 19.05 10.64
N ILE A 256 20.88 19.64 11.12
CA ILE A 256 21.28 19.54 12.53
C ILE A 256 20.24 20.15 13.47
N HIS A 257 19.55 21.23 13.07
CA HIS A 257 18.48 21.83 13.88
C HIS A 257 17.30 20.88 14.07
N LEU A 258 16.92 20.14 13.02
CA LEU A 258 15.86 19.15 13.08
C LEU A 258 16.30 17.93 13.89
N ALA A 259 17.53 17.46 13.69
CA ALA A 259 18.10 16.37 14.46
C ALA A 259 18.17 16.71 15.97
N ALA A 260 18.58 17.92 16.32
CA ALA A 260 18.60 18.40 17.70
C ALA A 260 17.20 18.43 18.32
N ARG A 261 16.18 18.87 17.58
CA ARG A 261 14.78 18.83 18.05
C ARG A 261 14.31 17.39 18.31
N ILE A 262 14.69 16.45 17.44
CA ILE A 262 14.39 15.03 17.61
C ILE A 262 15.10 14.47 18.84
N VAL A 263 16.38 14.80 19.05
CA VAL A 263 17.12 14.40 20.26
C VAL A 263 16.44 14.90 21.53
N ARG A 264 15.99 16.17 21.56
CA ARG A 264 15.22 16.70 22.70
C ARG A 264 13.93 15.94 22.94
N TYR A 265 13.19 15.61 21.88
CA TYR A 265 11.98 14.79 21.99
C TYR A 265 12.27 13.36 22.49
N ILE A 266 13.39 12.77 22.04
CA ILE A 266 13.83 11.45 22.50
C ILE A 266 14.13 11.47 24.01
N ASP A 267 14.80 12.52 24.49
CA ASP A 267 15.23 12.66 25.88
C ASP A 267 14.13 13.18 26.82
N GLY A 268 13.10 13.84 26.29
CA GLY A 268 11.95 14.36 27.01
C GLY A 268 10.72 13.46 26.87
N GLU A 269 9.78 13.88 26.05
CA GLU A 269 8.42 13.30 25.97
C GLU A 269 8.43 11.81 25.65
N ARG A 270 9.34 11.36 24.75
CA ARG A 270 9.48 9.94 24.44
C ARG A 270 10.00 9.14 25.64
N ALA A 271 11.00 9.66 26.37
CA ALA A 271 11.56 8.99 27.54
C ALA A 271 10.53 8.88 28.67
N GLU A 272 9.73 9.92 28.88
CA GLU A 272 8.61 9.91 29.83
C GLU A 272 7.56 8.85 29.45
N LEU A 273 7.20 8.74 28.16
CA LEU A 273 6.27 7.72 27.69
C LEU A 273 6.81 6.31 27.91
N ILE A 274 8.09 6.06 27.61
CA ILE A 274 8.75 4.77 27.87
C ILE A 274 8.71 4.44 29.37
N ALA A 275 9.01 5.42 30.24
CA ALA A 275 8.97 5.23 31.68
C ALA A 275 7.55 4.91 32.18
N ALA A 276 6.53 5.53 31.59
CA ALA A 276 5.13 5.32 31.96
C ALA A 276 4.58 3.96 31.50
N THR A 277 4.99 3.46 30.33
CA THR A 277 4.44 2.22 29.76
C THR A 277 5.31 0.98 29.98
N GLY A 278 6.59 1.16 30.33
CA GLY A 278 7.56 0.08 30.44
C GLY A 278 7.99 -0.52 29.09
N SER A 279 7.73 0.17 27.98
CA SER A 279 8.09 -0.27 26.63
C SER A 279 9.61 -0.33 26.44
N ASP A 280 10.09 -1.26 25.60
CA ASP A 280 11.50 -1.41 25.23
C ASP A 280 11.79 -0.92 23.79
N ALA A 281 10.79 -0.35 23.12
CA ALA A 281 10.83 0.07 21.72
C ALA A 281 12.04 0.97 21.41
N LYS A 282 12.64 0.76 20.24
CA LYS A 282 13.83 1.51 19.79
C LYS A 282 13.50 2.60 18.78
N GLU A 283 12.30 2.55 18.23
CA GLU A 283 11.76 3.53 17.30
C GLU A 283 11.66 4.91 17.96
N VAL A 284 11.89 5.96 17.19
CA VAL A 284 11.79 7.35 17.68
C VAL A 284 10.34 7.70 18.00
N PHE A 285 9.41 7.36 17.11
CA PHE A 285 8.01 7.73 17.23
C PHE A 285 7.17 6.58 17.75
N LEU A 286 6.52 6.78 18.89
CA LEU A 286 5.78 5.77 19.62
C LEU A 286 4.28 6.10 19.69
N SER A 287 3.49 5.07 19.90
CA SER A 287 2.07 5.13 20.21
C SER A 287 1.90 5.55 21.67
N SER A 288 1.16 6.63 21.91
CA SER A 288 0.90 7.13 23.28
C SER A 288 -0.01 6.19 24.09
N ALA A 289 -0.62 5.17 23.46
CA ALA A 289 -1.51 4.22 24.14
C ALA A 289 -0.74 3.10 24.87
N ASP A 290 0.37 2.64 24.32
CA ASP A 290 1.10 1.45 24.78
C ASP A 290 2.63 1.63 24.75
N GLY A 291 3.14 2.77 24.25
CA GLY A 291 4.57 3.00 24.04
C GLY A 291 5.18 2.12 22.94
N GLY A 292 4.35 1.41 22.17
CA GLY A 292 4.81 0.59 21.05
C GLY A 292 5.18 1.42 19.82
N PRO A 293 5.83 0.83 18.81
CA PRO A 293 6.14 1.52 17.55
C PRO A 293 4.89 2.09 16.89
N LEU A 294 4.94 3.36 16.47
CA LEU A 294 3.78 4.04 15.92
C LEU A 294 3.35 3.42 14.58
N SER A 295 2.06 3.12 14.44
CA SER A 295 1.53 2.50 13.23
C SER A 295 1.37 3.51 12.09
N GLY A 296 1.70 3.10 10.86
CA GLY A 296 1.53 3.96 9.68
C GLY A 296 0.06 4.33 9.43
N LYS A 297 -0.88 3.42 9.72
CA LYS A 297 -2.32 3.66 9.54
C LYS A 297 -2.83 4.77 10.46
N GLY A 298 -2.42 4.76 11.74
CA GLY A 298 -2.79 5.78 12.71
C GLY A 298 -2.32 7.17 12.27
N VAL A 299 -1.02 7.29 11.95
CA VAL A 299 -0.42 8.53 11.46
C VAL A 299 -1.15 9.07 10.22
N THR A 300 -1.48 8.21 9.25
CA THR A 300 -2.24 8.66 8.09
C THR A 300 -3.59 9.22 8.49
N VAL A 301 -4.34 8.57 9.37
CA VAL A 301 -5.66 9.08 9.79
C VAL A 301 -5.52 10.45 10.46
N ASP A 302 -4.54 10.62 11.35
CA ASP A 302 -4.30 11.86 12.07
C ASP A 302 -3.93 13.01 11.13
N PHE A 303 -2.99 12.77 10.20
CA PHE A 303 -2.56 13.78 9.24
C PHE A 303 -3.63 14.10 8.19
N TYR A 304 -4.43 13.13 7.76
CA TYR A 304 -5.58 13.40 6.89
C TYR A 304 -6.64 14.25 7.59
N ARG A 305 -6.88 14.00 8.89
CA ARG A 305 -7.80 14.81 9.69
C ARG A 305 -7.28 16.23 9.82
N ALA A 306 -6.02 16.41 10.18
CA ALA A 306 -5.37 17.71 10.29
C ALA A 306 -5.43 18.48 8.96
N ALA A 307 -5.00 17.86 7.87
CA ALA A 307 -5.03 18.45 6.54
C ALA A 307 -6.44 18.93 6.14
N ARG A 308 -7.46 18.09 6.38
CA ARG A 308 -8.85 18.47 6.09
C ARG A 308 -9.32 19.65 6.94
N SER A 309 -8.95 19.69 8.21
CA SER A 309 -9.34 20.78 9.12
C SER A 309 -8.73 22.12 8.73
N VAL A 310 -7.51 22.12 8.16
CA VAL A 310 -6.85 23.34 7.69
C VAL A 310 -7.16 23.69 6.21
N GLY A 311 -8.10 22.97 5.59
CA GLY A 311 -8.54 23.25 4.22
C GLY A 311 -7.61 22.72 3.11
N LEU A 312 -6.63 21.88 3.45
CA LEU A 312 -5.73 21.28 2.47
C LEU A 312 -6.45 20.22 1.61
N PRO A 313 -6.17 20.17 0.30
CA PRO A 313 -6.78 19.18 -0.58
C PRO A 313 -6.33 17.76 -0.24
N LEU A 314 -7.25 16.81 -0.45
CA LEU A 314 -6.97 15.37 -0.35
C LEU A 314 -5.79 15.02 -1.28
N ARG A 315 -4.73 14.41 -0.73
CA ARG A 315 -3.47 14.05 -1.43
C ARG A 315 -2.51 15.22 -1.73
N SER A 316 -2.50 16.23 -0.86
CA SER A 316 -1.39 17.19 -0.77
C SER A 316 -0.04 16.46 -0.70
N GLY A 317 1.02 17.00 -1.33
CA GLY A 317 2.25 16.30 -1.76
C GLY A 317 3.07 15.48 -0.74
N LEU A 318 2.65 15.41 0.52
CA LEU A 318 3.22 14.51 1.50
C LEU A 318 2.59 13.12 1.37
N HIS A 319 3.44 12.15 1.00
CA HIS A 319 3.08 10.74 0.98
C HIS A 319 2.94 10.20 2.42
N TRP A 320 1.81 10.52 3.05
CA TRP A 320 1.32 9.91 4.30
C TRP A 320 0.96 8.44 4.07
#